data_AF-A0A348W6V7-F1
#
_entry.id   AF-A0A348W6V7-F1
#
_cell.length_a   1.000
_cell.length_b   1.000
_cell.length_c   1.000
_cell.angle_alpha   90.00
_cell.angle_beta   90.00
_cell.angle_gamma   90.00
#
_symmetry.space_group_name_H-M   'P 1'
#
loop_
_entity.id
_entity.type
_entity.pdbx_description
1 polymer ?
#
loop_
_entity_poly.entity_id
_entity_poly.type
_entity_poly.pdbx_seq_one_letter_code
_entity_poly.pdbx_strand_id
1 'polypeptide(L)'
;MSFQKVIGGGAMILALSGQASWAEVSPQDVWADWTTYMEAYGYRVSATETDRGDRLVLSDIELQVELPEGETEGGVTIALGDITLVGMAGGTVSVDIPDRMPILVTFTGEDGSGEAKLDYTTEGYEMIVSGAPEKMVYDYKASSVGLALTELTGAEDALEIATASVTVADVVGQSRSETGDLHRMTQEMTTGAVRYAAD
;
A
#
# COMPACT_ATOMS: atom_id res chain seq x y z
N MET A 1 -35.15 -6.39 73.26
CA MET A 1 -35.79 -6.68 71.97
C MET A 1 -35.56 -5.49 71.05
N SER A 2 -34.96 -5.80 69.89
CA SER A 2 -34.62 -4.97 68.74
C SER A 2 -35.62 -3.86 68.36
N PHE A 3 -35.13 -2.75 67.79
CA PHE A 3 -35.51 -2.24 66.46
C PHE A 3 -34.66 -1.01 66.10
N GLN A 4 -33.62 -1.19 65.26
CA GLN A 4 -32.93 -0.08 64.60
C GLN A 4 -33.40 0.03 63.15
N LYS A 5 -33.79 1.25 62.75
CA LYS A 5 -34.28 1.63 61.42
C LYS A 5 -33.12 1.84 60.42
N VAL A 6 -33.26 1.17 59.28
CA VAL A 6 -32.85 1.44 57.88
C VAL A 6 -32.26 2.83 57.58
N ILE A 7 -31.18 2.89 56.77
CA ILE A 7 -31.09 3.57 55.45
C ILE A 7 -30.06 2.77 54.62
N GLY A 8 -30.53 2.03 53.62
CA GLY A 8 -29.69 1.39 52.61
C GLY A 8 -29.40 2.38 51.49
N GLY A 9 -28.14 2.80 51.35
CA GLY A 9 -27.66 3.54 50.18
C GLY A 9 -27.31 2.55 49.07
N GLY A 10 -28.13 2.48 48.04
CA GLY A 10 -27.83 1.70 46.83
C GLY A 10 -26.66 2.35 46.08
N ALA A 11 -25.53 1.65 45.98
CA ALA A 11 -24.46 2.00 45.07
C ALA A 11 -24.89 1.62 43.65
N MET A 12 -25.29 2.61 42.85
CA MET A 12 -25.42 2.46 41.39
C MET A 12 -24.01 2.40 40.80
N ILE A 13 -23.53 1.19 40.56
CA ILE A 13 -22.36 0.95 39.70
C ILE A 13 -22.85 1.15 38.27
N LEU A 14 -22.61 2.34 37.73
CA LEU A 14 -22.68 2.59 36.29
C LEU A 14 -21.54 1.80 35.65
N ALA A 15 -21.86 0.58 35.20
CA ALA A 15 -21.02 -0.14 34.26
C ALA A 15 -21.03 0.67 32.95
N LEU A 16 -20.09 1.61 32.84
CA LEU A 16 -19.62 2.12 31.56
C LEU A 16 -19.01 0.90 30.85
N SER A 17 -19.84 0.16 30.13
CA SER A 17 -19.36 -0.72 29.07
C SER A 17 -18.71 0.21 28.05
N GLY A 18 -17.41 0.49 28.25
CA GLY A 18 -16.58 1.06 27.22
C GLY A 18 -16.76 0.16 26.01
N GLN A 19 -17.52 0.64 25.03
CA GLN A 19 -17.39 0.12 23.69
C GLN A 19 -15.92 0.31 23.40
N ALA A 20 -15.16 -0.77 23.34
CA ALA A 20 -13.89 -0.74 22.64
C ALA A 20 -14.26 -0.18 21.28
N SER A 21 -13.91 1.09 21.02
CA SER A 21 -13.89 1.60 19.67
C SER A 21 -12.94 0.65 18.96
N TRP A 22 -13.48 -0.25 18.13
CA TRP A 22 -12.68 -0.79 17.06
C TRP A 22 -12.22 0.47 16.33
N ALA A 23 -10.95 0.86 16.48
CA ALA A 23 -10.44 1.98 15.74
C ALA A 23 -10.62 1.59 14.28
N GLU A 24 -11.48 2.32 13.58
CA GLU A 24 -11.80 2.06 12.19
C GLU A 24 -10.69 2.67 11.34
N VAL A 25 -10.18 1.91 10.36
CA VAL A 25 -9.14 2.41 9.46
C VAL A 25 -9.70 3.52 8.56
N SER A 26 -8.98 4.63 8.45
CA SER A 26 -9.30 5.73 7.53
C SER A 26 -8.35 5.75 6.32
N PRO A 27 -8.70 6.44 5.21
CA PRO A 27 -7.81 6.62 4.07
C PRO A 27 -6.45 7.20 4.45
N GLN A 28 -6.42 8.13 5.41
CA GLN A 28 -5.19 8.73 5.91
C GLN A 28 -4.33 7.74 6.69
N ASP A 29 -4.95 6.85 7.47
CA ASP A 29 -4.20 5.80 8.17
C ASP A 29 -3.51 4.87 7.18
N VAL A 30 -4.22 4.43 6.11
CA VAL A 30 -3.64 3.55 5.08
C VAL A 30 -2.45 4.21 4.39
N TRP A 31 -2.60 5.47 4.01
CA TRP A 31 -1.50 6.21 3.39
C TRP A 31 -0.29 6.35 4.33
N ALA A 32 -0.53 6.67 5.61
CA ALA A 32 0.50 6.76 6.63
C ALA A 32 1.21 5.41 6.88
N ASP A 33 0.49 4.28 6.85
CA ASP A 33 1.07 2.94 6.98
C ASP A 33 2.03 2.65 5.82
N TRP A 34 1.63 2.98 4.58
CA TRP A 34 2.46 2.77 3.39
C TRP A 34 3.72 3.63 3.39
N THR A 35 3.61 4.93 3.70
CA THR A 35 4.76 5.83 3.76
C THR A 35 5.72 5.40 4.86
N THR A 36 5.21 5.11 6.06
CA THR A 36 6.02 4.61 7.19
C THR A 36 6.76 3.32 6.81
N TYR A 37 6.06 2.38 6.15
CA TYR A 37 6.66 1.15 5.68
C TYR A 37 7.80 1.42 4.70
N MET A 38 7.57 2.20 3.65
CA MET A 38 8.58 2.48 2.63
C MET A 38 9.78 3.26 3.19
N GLU A 39 9.53 4.25 4.05
CA GLU A 39 10.58 5.03 4.72
C GLU A 39 11.46 4.17 5.64
N ALA A 40 10.89 3.14 6.28
CA ALA A 40 11.65 2.19 7.07
C ALA A 40 12.68 1.38 6.23
N TYR A 41 12.46 1.27 4.92
CA TYR A 41 13.39 0.65 3.96
C TYR A 41 14.31 1.65 3.24
N GLY A 42 14.31 2.92 3.65
CA GLY A 42 15.21 3.95 3.12
C GLY A 42 14.67 4.72 1.92
N TYR A 43 13.39 4.52 1.57
CA TYR A 43 12.75 5.36 0.57
C TYR A 43 12.38 6.72 1.14
N ARG A 44 12.46 7.76 0.32
CA ARG A 44 11.80 9.04 0.52
C ARG A 44 10.52 9.03 -0.31
N VAL A 45 9.37 9.24 0.32
CA VAL A 45 8.06 9.18 -0.32
C VAL A 45 7.47 10.57 -0.43
N SER A 46 6.88 10.90 -1.58
CA SER A 46 6.11 12.13 -1.77
C SER A 46 4.89 11.90 -2.64
N ALA A 47 3.82 12.64 -2.39
CA ALA A 47 2.62 12.67 -3.23
C ALA A 47 1.88 14.01 -3.04
N THR A 48 1.14 14.43 -4.05
CA THR A 48 0.11 15.46 -3.92
C THR A 48 -1.16 14.83 -3.36
N GLU A 49 -1.49 15.16 -2.11
CA GLU A 49 -2.69 14.69 -1.41
C GLU A 49 -3.88 15.64 -1.64
N THR A 50 -4.97 15.11 -2.20
CA THR A 50 -6.25 15.81 -2.27
C THR A 50 -7.30 15.10 -1.42
N ASP A 51 -7.47 15.60 -0.19
CA ASP A 51 -8.47 15.11 0.76
C ASP A 51 -9.86 15.74 0.49
N ARG A 52 -10.88 14.88 0.40
CA ARG A 52 -12.29 15.23 0.22
C ARG A 52 -13.20 14.64 1.30
N GLY A 53 -12.65 14.26 2.46
CA GLY A 53 -13.36 13.69 3.59
C GLY A 53 -13.32 12.16 3.57
N ASP A 54 -14.19 11.53 2.78
CA ASP A 54 -14.23 10.07 2.62
C ASP A 54 -13.26 9.55 1.55
N ARG A 55 -12.50 10.44 0.92
CA ARG A 55 -11.68 10.12 -0.24
C ARG A 55 -10.40 10.92 -0.22
N LEU A 56 -9.29 10.20 -0.31
CA LEU A 56 -7.96 10.74 -0.45
C LEU A 56 -7.43 10.35 -1.83
N VAL A 57 -7.27 11.34 -2.71
CA VAL A 57 -6.64 11.13 -4.01
C VAL A 57 -5.16 11.44 -3.87
N LEU A 58 -4.32 10.48 -4.22
CA LEU A 58 -2.86 10.55 -4.24
C LEU A 58 -2.44 10.66 -5.70
N SER A 59 -1.78 11.77 -6.04
CA SER A 59 -1.27 12.06 -7.39
C SER A 59 0.19 12.47 -7.30
N ASP A 60 0.91 12.48 -8.42
CA ASP A 60 2.35 12.79 -8.46
C ASP A 60 3.15 11.96 -7.43
N ILE A 61 2.80 10.67 -7.30
CA ILE A 61 3.41 9.81 -6.30
C ILE A 61 4.83 9.48 -6.77
N GLU A 62 5.80 9.76 -5.91
CA GLU A 62 7.22 9.54 -6.18
C GLU A 62 7.89 8.85 -4.99
N LEU A 63 8.67 7.80 -5.31
CA LEU A 63 9.51 7.06 -4.39
C LEU A 63 10.96 7.25 -4.80
N GLN A 64 11.81 7.76 -3.91
CA GLN A 64 13.23 7.93 -4.17
C GLN A 64 14.05 7.09 -3.21
N VAL A 65 15.09 6.44 -3.70
CA VAL A 65 16.09 5.78 -2.84
C VAL A 65 17.49 6.10 -3.37
N GLU A 66 18.38 6.46 -2.46
CA GLU A 66 19.79 6.68 -2.76
C GLU A 66 20.51 5.34 -2.65
N LEU A 67 21.32 4.99 -3.66
CA LEU A 67 22.12 3.77 -3.62
C LEU A 67 23.34 4.00 -2.73
N PRO A 68 23.73 3.02 -1.88
CA PRO A 68 24.87 3.19 -0.98
C PRO A 68 26.17 3.49 -1.72
N GLU A 69 27.03 4.32 -1.11
CA GLU A 69 28.38 4.58 -1.61
C GLU A 69 29.16 3.26 -1.78
N GLY A 70 29.70 3.01 -2.97
CA GLY A 70 30.63 1.91 -3.25
C GLY A 70 30.15 0.82 -4.21
N GLU A 71 28.87 0.80 -4.62
CA GLU A 71 28.39 -0.10 -5.69
C GLU A 71 28.03 0.66 -6.97
N THR A 72 27.52 1.89 -6.85
CA THR A 72 27.44 2.95 -7.88
C THR A 72 26.95 4.21 -7.17
N GLU A 73 27.65 5.36 -7.29
CA GLU A 73 27.08 6.65 -6.84
C GLU A 73 25.84 6.96 -7.68
N GLY A 74 24.65 6.98 -7.07
CA GLY A 74 23.42 7.05 -7.84
C GLY A 74 22.15 6.98 -7.00
N GLY A 75 21.01 7.07 -7.68
CA GLY A 75 19.71 6.96 -7.06
C GLY A 75 18.68 6.40 -8.03
N VAL A 76 17.60 5.89 -7.46
CA VAL A 76 16.43 5.42 -8.20
C VAL A 76 15.23 6.25 -7.78
N THR A 77 14.52 6.79 -8.76
CA THR A 77 13.23 7.45 -8.59
C THR A 77 12.17 6.65 -9.32
N ILE A 78 11.07 6.34 -8.65
CA ILE A 78 9.91 5.64 -9.19
C ILE A 78 8.72 6.60 -9.11
N ALA A 79 8.19 7.00 -10.25
CA ALA A 79 6.94 7.73 -10.34
C ALA A 79 5.79 6.77 -10.68
N LEU A 80 4.72 6.83 -9.88
CA LEU A 80 3.53 6.00 -10.02
C LEU A 80 2.36 6.87 -10.50
N GLY A 81 1.40 6.25 -11.20
CA GLY A 81 0.13 6.88 -11.50
C GLY A 81 -0.74 7.11 -10.25
N ASP A 82 -1.87 7.78 -10.45
CA ASP A 82 -2.77 8.16 -9.37
C ASP A 82 -3.38 6.95 -8.65
N ILE A 83 -3.47 7.05 -7.32
CA ILE A 83 -4.14 6.08 -6.44
C ILE A 83 -5.23 6.83 -5.67
N THR A 84 -6.40 6.22 -5.52
CA THR A 84 -7.47 6.80 -4.69
C THR A 84 -7.80 5.86 -3.52
N LEU A 85 -7.77 6.40 -2.31
CA LEU A 85 -8.19 5.69 -1.11
C LEU A 85 -9.59 6.19 -0.72
N VAL A 86 -10.56 5.29 -0.65
CA VAL A 86 -11.97 5.62 -0.40
C VAL A 86 -12.45 4.97 0.90
N GLY A 87 -12.73 5.78 1.91
CA GLY A 87 -13.40 5.34 3.13
C GLY A 87 -14.82 4.86 2.84
N MET A 88 -15.15 3.69 3.37
CA MET A 88 -16.43 3.03 3.20
C MET A 88 -17.19 2.95 4.52
N ALA A 89 -18.50 2.74 4.44
CA ALA A 89 -19.32 2.51 5.61
C ALA A 89 -18.82 1.27 6.39
N GLY A 90 -18.74 1.38 7.72
CA GLY A 90 -18.26 0.29 8.59
C GLY A 90 -16.75 0.27 8.80
N GLY A 91 -16.04 1.36 8.49
CA GLY A 91 -14.66 1.54 8.91
C GLY A 91 -13.64 0.75 8.09
N THR A 92 -13.87 0.67 6.79
CA THR A 92 -12.97 0.03 5.83
C THR A 92 -12.59 1.01 4.74
N VAL A 93 -11.51 0.74 4.00
CA VAL A 93 -11.01 1.60 2.92
C VAL A 93 -10.88 0.78 1.65
N SER A 94 -11.48 1.22 0.55
CA SER A 94 -11.17 0.73 -0.79
C SER A 94 -9.90 1.39 -1.31
N VAL A 95 -9.02 0.60 -1.91
CA VAL A 95 -7.89 1.09 -2.69
C VAL A 95 -8.24 0.97 -4.16
N ASP A 96 -8.33 2.11 -4.83
CA ASP A 96 -8.69 2.18 -6.25
C ASP A 96 -7.47 2.62 -7.07
N ILE A 97 -7.15 1.84 -8.10
CA ILE A 97 -6.11 2.14 -9.09
C ILE A 97 -6.72 2.00 -10.49
N PRO A 98 -6.18 2.69 -11.52
CA PRO A 98 -6.65 2.50 -12.88
C PRO A 98 -6.29 1.11 -13.43
N ASP A 99 -7.10 0.59 -14.35
CA ASP A 99 -6.84 -0.69 -15.06
C ASP A 99 -5.47 -0.73 -15.76
N ARG A 100 -4.93 0.45 -16.08
CA ARG A 100 -3.56 0.64 -16.55
C ARG A 100 -2.94 1.81 -15.80
N MET A 101 -1.90 1.53 -15.03
CA MET A 101 -1.10 2.49 -14.29
C MET A 101 0.30 2.56 -14.89
N PRO A 102 0.70 3.69 -15.51
CA PRO A 102 2.07 3.87 -15.97
C PRO A 102 3.00 4.02 -14.76
N ILE A 103 4.20 3.47 -14.90
CA ILE A 103 5.29 3.57 -13.93
C ILE A 103 6.52 4.05 -14.68
N LEU A 104 7.13 5.14 -14.22
CA LEU A 104 8.41 5.61 -14.72
C LEU A 104 9.48 5.37 -13.67
N VAL A 105 10.52 4.63 -14.02
CA VAL A 105 11.70 4.45 -13.19
C VAL A 105 12.83 5.22 -13.84
N THR A 106 13.40 6.19 -13.13
CA THR A 106 14.64 6.86 -13.55
C THR A 106 15.75 6.45 -12.62
N PHE A 107 16.91 6.14 -13.18
CA PHE A 107 18.08 5.75 -12.41
C PHE A 107 19.30 6.56 -12.84
N THR A 108 20.15 6.87 -11.87
CA THR A 108 21.47 7.48 -12.09
C THR A 108 22.53 6.59 -11.46
N GLY A 109 23.71 6.55 -12.07
CA GLY A 109 24.87 5.78 -11.62
C GLY A 109 26.16 6.34 -12.19
N GLU A 110 27.30 5.79 -11.78
CA GLU A 110 28.62 6.16 -12.33
C GLU A 110 28.72 5.89 -13.84
N ASP A 111 28.06 4.83 -14.31
CA ASP A 111 28.04 4.40 -15.72
C ASP A 111 26.93 5.10 -16.56
N GLY A 112 26.28 6.13 -16.00
CA GLY A 112 25.30 6.95 -16.70
C GLY A 112 23.91 6.97 -16.07
N SER A 113 22.96 7.56 -16.80
CA SER A 113 21.57 7.74 -16.36
C SER A 113 20.60 7.21 -17.39
N GLY A 114 19.51 6.61 -16.95
CA GLY A 114 18.49 6.07 -17.84
C GLY A 114 17.08 6.11 -17.28
N GLU A 115 16.14 5.68 -18.11
CA GLU A 115 14.74 5.52 -17.74
C GLU A 115 14.18 4.17 -18.23
N ALA A 116 13.30 3.60 -17.42
CA ALA A 116 12.46 2.46 -17.78
C ALA A 116 10.99 2.84 -17.61
N LYS A 117 10.19 2.62 -18.65
CA LYS A 117 8.74 2.82 -18.62
C LYS A 117 8.05 1.47 -18.52
N LEU A 118 7.26 1.29 -17.48
CA LEU A 118 6.47 0.10 -17.26
C LEU A 118 4.98 0.42 -17.26
N ASP A 119 4.18 -0.51 -17.76
CA ASP A 119 2.72 -0.51 -17.57
C ASP A 119 2.38 -1.58 -16.54
N TYR A 120 1.79 -1.17 -15.42
CA TYR A 120 1.10 -2.06 -14.50
C TYR A 120 -0.38 -2.13 -14.92
N THR A 121 -0.90 -3.34 -15.14
CA THR A 121 -2.26 -3.55 -15.64
C THR A 121 -3.02 -4.50 -14.74
N THR A 122 -4.31 -4.22 -14.55
CA THR A 122 -5.19 -5.09 -13.76
C THR A 122 -6.53 -5.27 -14.45
N GLU A 123 -7.15 -6.43 -14.21
CA GLU A 123 -8.51 -6.70 -14.59
C GLU A 123 -9.29 -7.18 -13.35
N GLY A 124 -10.46 -6.59 -13.12
CA GLY A 124 -11.31 -6.95 -11.98
C GLY A 124 -10.61 -6.76 -10.61
N TYR A 125 -9.72 -5.78 -10.51
CA TYR A 125 -9.00 -5.48 -9.28
C TYR A 125 -9.97 -4.94 -8.22
N GLU A 126 -9.85 -5.51 -7.02
CA GLU A 126 -10.50 -5.01 -5.81
C GLU A 126 -9.51 -5.17 -4.66
N MET A 127 -9.37 -4.13 -3.84
CA MET A 127 -8.61 -4.19 -2.60
C MET A 127 -9.36 -3.45 -1.50
N ILE A 128 -9.60 -4.14 -0.39
CA ILE A 128 -10.27 -3.60 0.80
C ILE A 128 -9.32 -3.71 1.99
N VAL A 129 -9.11 -2.59 2.66
CA VAL A 129 -8.35 -2.49 3.90
C VAL A 129 -9.31 -2.39 5.07
N SER A 130 -9.07 -3.17 6.11
CA SER A 130 -9.90 -3.24 7.31
C SER A 130 -9.04 -3.36 8.57
N GLY A 131 -9.67 -3.21 9.73
CA GLY A 131 -8.99 -3.32 11.02
C GLY A 131 -8.67 -1.97 11.63
N ALA A 132 -7.70 -1.98 12.55
CA ALA A 132 -7.26 -0.78 13.25
C ALA A 132 -6.03 -0.16 12.57
N PRO A 133 -5.76 1.14 12.75
CA PRO A 133 -4.60 1.81 12.16
C PRO A 133 -3.26 1.11 12.46
N GLU A 134 -3.11 0.53 13.65
CA GLU A 134 -1.92 -0.23 14.05
C GLU A 134 -1.90 -1.69 13.57
N LYS A 135 -3.03 -2.19 13.07
CA LYS A 135 -3.25 -3.60 12.67
C LYS A 135 -4.23 -3.67 11.49
N MET A 136 -3.70 -3.51 10.29
CA MET A 136 -4.49 -3.51 9.07
C MET A 136 -4.50 -4.88 8.39
N VAL A 137 -5.63 -5.24 7.80
CA VAL A 137 -5.82 -6.41 6.96
C VAL A 137 -6.20 -5.94 5.57
N TYR A 138 -5.43 -6.37 4.57
CA TYR A 138 -5.60 -6.05 3.16
C TYR A 138 -6.10 -7.30 2.45
N ASP A 139 -7.37 -7.29 2.05
CA ASP A 139 -7.96 -8.32 1.20
C ASP A 139 -7.92 -7.83 -0.25
N TYR A 140 -7.31 -8.60 -1.14
CA TYR A 140 -7.20 -8.22 -2.55
C TYR A 140 -7.47 -9.38 -3.50
N LYS A 141 -8.00 -9.03 -4.67
CA LYS A 141 -8.19 -9.95 -5.78
C LYS A 141 -8.09 -9.23 -7.12
N ALA A 142 -7.76 -9.99 -8.16
CA ALA A 142 -7.84 -9.56 -9.55
C ALA A 142 -7.96 -10.80 -10.45
N SER A 143 -8.72 -10.71 -11.55
CA SER A 143 -8.73 -11.78 -12.55
C SER A 143 -7.41 -11.87 -13.30
N SER A 144 -6.72 -10.74 -13.46
CA SER A 144 -5.40 -10.66 -14.07
C SER A 144 -4.62 -9.48 -13.49
N VAL A 145 -3.33 -9.68 -13.25
CA VAL A 145 -2.36 -8.62 -12.97
C VAL A 145 -1.20 -8.77 -13.95
N GLY A 146 -0.85 -7.69 -14.65
CA GLY A 146 0.24 -7.66 -15.61
C GLY A 146 1.25 -6.55 -15.30
N LEU A 147 2.52 -6.81 -15.61
CA LEU A 147 3.57 -5.81 -15.63
C LEU A 147 4.32 -5.94 -16.95
N ALA A 148 4.49 -4.86 -17.70
CA ALA A 148 5.19 -4.84 -18.97
C ALA A 148 6.21 -3.71 -19.02
N LEU A 149 7.47 -4.03 -19.35
CA LEU A 149 8.47 -3.06 -19.78
C LEU A 149 8.14 -2.64 -21.22
N THR A 150 7.86 -1.36 -21.39
CA THR A 150 7.46 -0.76 -22.67
C THR A 150 8.58 0.02 -23.34
N GLU A 151 9.51 0.56 -22.55
CA GLU A 151 10.65 1.31 -23.03
C GLU A 151 11.78 1.25 -22.01
N LEU A 152 13.03 1.14 -22.48
CA LEU A 152 14.24 1.25 -21.68
C LEU A 152 15.25 2.12 -22.45
N THR A 153 15.81 3.13 -21.79
CA THR A 153 16.84 4.00 -22.38
C THR A 153 17.96 4.28 -21.38
N GLY A 154 19.15 4.65 -21.87
CA GLY A 154 20.23 5.23 -21.05
C GLY A 154 21.07 4.26 -20.21
N ALA A 155 20.83 2.96 -20.28
CA ALA A 155 21.83 1.98 -19.88
C ALA A 155 22.86 1.84 -21.02
N GLU A 156 24.15 2.10 -20.78
CA GLU A 156 25.20 1.94 -21.81
C GLU A 156 25.29 0.47 -22.31
N ASP A 157 24.82 -0.47 -21.49
CA ASP A 157 24.51 -1.87 -21.79
C ASP A 157 22.99 -2.13 -21.72
N ALA A 158 22.14 -1.23 -22.21
CA ALA A 158 20.69 -1.45 -22.24
C ALA A 158 20.44 -2.85 -22.80
N LEU A 159 20.00 -3.73 -21.90
CA LEU A 159 19.80 -5.15 -22.15
C LEU A 159 19.23 -5.32 -23.57
N GLU A 160 19.65 -6.35 -24.30
CA GLU A 160 19.04 -6.69 -25.62
C GLU A 160 17.52 -6.89 -25.54
N ILE A 161 16.95 -6.88 -24.34
CA ILE A 161 15.52 -6.90 -24.03
C ILE A 161 14.91 -5.54 -24.43
N ALA A 162 14.31 -5.51 -25.62
CA ALA A 162 13.52 -4.38 -26.09
C ALA A 162 12.17 -4.31 -25.36
N THR A 163 11.60 -5.46 -24.99
CA THR A 163 10.36 -5.56 -24.21
C THR A 163 10.36 -6.79 -23.32
N ALA A 164 9.69 -6.70 -22.17
CA ALA A 164 9.43 -7.83 -21.30
C ALA A 164 8.07 -7.69 -20.66
N SER A 165 7.37 -8.80 -20.42
CA SER A 165 6.10 -8.79 -19.70
C SER A 165 5.94 -10.02 -18.84
N VAL A 166 5.19 -9.84 -17.75
CA VAL A 166 4.68 -10.91 -16.91
C VAL A 166 3.19 -10.68 -16.66
N THR A 167 2.41 -11.75 -16.64
CA THR A 167 0.99 -11.72 -16.32
C THR A 167 0.67 -12.87 -15.38
N VAL A 168 -0.08 -12.58 -14.33
CA VAL A 168 -0.52 -13.52 -13.31
C VAL A 168 -2.05 -13.54 -13.33
N ALA A 169 -2.62 -14.71 -13.61
CA ALA A 169 -4.07 -14.90 -13.59
C ALA A 169 -4.57 -15.21 -12.17
N ASP A 170 -5.86 -14.97 -11.94
CA ASP A 170 -6.63 -15.44 -10.78
C ASP A 170 -5.94 -15.15 -9.42
N VAL A 171 -5.57 -13.89 -9.21
CA VAL A 171 -4.92 -13.44 -7.98
C VAL A 171 -5.97 -13.27 -6.89
N VAL A 172 -5.79 -13.96 -5.77
CA VAL A 172 -6.57 -13.73 -4.54
C VAL A 172 -5.62 -13.86 -3.36
N GLY A 173 -5.60 -12.87 -2.48
CA GLY A 173 -4.72 -12.89 -1.33
C GLY A 173 -5.18 -12.00 -0.20
N GLN A 174 -4.52 -12.21 0.93
CA GLN A 174 -4.65 -11.38 2.11
C GLN A 174 -3.26 -11.04 2.65
N SER A 175 -3.05 -9.78 2.96
CA SER A 175 -1.88 -9.30 3.70
C SER A 175 -2.30 -8.72 5.04
N ARG A 176 -1.46 -8.85 6.06
CA ARG A 176 -1.67 -8.27 7.38
C ARG A 176 -0.46 -7.45 7.78
N SER A 177 -0.70 -6.18 8.02
CA SER A 177 0.26 -5.19 8.52
C SER A 177 0.06 -5.01 10.02
N GLU A 178 1.16 -5.08 10.77
CA GLU A 178 1.20 -4.70 12.18
C GLU A 178 2.29 -3.66 12.41
N THR A 179 1.89 -2.49 12.90
CA THR A 179 2.80 -1.39 13.21
C THR A 179 3.09 -1.38 14.73
N GLY A 180 4.37 -1.56 15.08
CA GLY A 180 4.91 -1.58 16.45
C GLY A 180 6.38 -1.12 16.44
N ASP A 181 7.26 -1.71 17.26
CA ASP A 181 8.71 -1.36 17.24
C ASP A 181 9.38 -1.67 15.88
N LEU A 182 8.84 -2.65 15.16
CA LEU A 182 9.19 -2.99 13.78
C LEU A 182 7.89 -3.22 13.01
N HIS A 183 7.78 -2.65 11.81
CA HIS A 183 6.68 -2.94 10.92
C HIS A 183 6.75 -4.41 10.45
N ARG A 184 5.68 -5.17 10.66
CA ARG A 184 5.59 -6.59 10.28
C ARG A 184 4.48 -6.79 9.26
N MET A 185 4.83 -7.37 8.13
CA MET A 185 3.88 -7.80 7.10
C MET A 185 3.88 -9.32 6.99
N THR A 186 2.69 -9.92 6.98
CA THR A 186 2.49 -11.34 6.61
C THR A 186 1.54 -11.41 5.43
N GLN A 187 1.76 -12.34 4.51
CA GLN A 187 0.98 -12.46 3.27
C GLN A 187 0.68 -13.91 2.95
N GLU A 188 -0.56 -14.18 2.58
CA GLU A 188 -1.02 -15.44 2.00
C GLU A 188 -1.72 -15.13 0.68
N MET A 189 -1.35 -15.84 -0.40
CA MET A 189 -1.89 -15.58 -1.74
C MET A 189 -1.99 -16.88 -2.54
N THR A 190 -3.05 -16.97 -3.34
CA THR A 190 -3.21 -17.98 -4.40
C THR A 190 -3.22 -17.28 -5.74
N THR A 191 -2.64 -17.92 -6.75
CA THR A 191 -2.62 -17.43 -8.13
C THR A 191 -2.87 -18.57 -9.10
N GLY A 192 -3.39 -18.22 -10.27
CA GLY A 192 -3.49 -19.08 -11.43
C GLY A 192 -2.18 -19.14 -12.22
N ALA A 193 -2.28 -19.21 -13.55
CA ALA A 193 -1.12 -19.31 -14.41
C ALA A 193 -0.28 -18.01 -14.41
N VAL A 194 1.04 -18.18 -14.33
CA VAL A 194 2.01 -17.11 -14.61
C VAL A 194 2.49 -17.26 -16.05
N ARG A 195 2.39 -16.20 -16.83
CA ARG A 195 2.91 -16.12 -18.21
C ARG A 195 3.93 -15.02 -18.29
N TYR A 196 4.98 -15.24 -19.07
CA TYR A 196 6.01 -14.23 -19.32
C TYR A 196 6.43 -14.27 -20.79
N ALA A 197 6.88 -13.12 -21.29
CA ALA A 197 7.46 -12.96 -22.62
C ALA A 197 8.58 -11.92 -22.54
N ALA A 198 9.65 -12.11 -23.30
CA ALA A 198 10.73 -11.15 -23.45
C ALA A 198 11.30 -11.29 -24.86
N ASP A 199 11.55 -10.16 -25.51
CA ASP A 199 12.11 -10.03 -26.86
C ASP A 199 13.35 -9.13 -26.85
#